data_AF-A0A437MX52-F1
#
_entry.id   AF-A0A437MX52-F1
#
_cell.length_a   1.000
_cell.length_b   1.000
_cell.length_c   1.000
_cell.angle_alpha   90.00
_cell.angle_beta   90.00
_cell.angle_gamma   90.00
#
_symmetry.space_group_name_H-M   'P 1'
#
loop_
_entity.id
_entity.type
_entity.pdbx_description
1 polymer ?
#
loop_
_entity_poly.entity_id
_entity_poly.type
_entity_poly.pdbx_seq_one_letter_code
_entity_poly.pdbx_strand_id
1 'polypeptide(L)'
;MGGKYLEIEGMTLHFSSMDDLQVAIDEKCFQLVKIETERLAHASDDIAVWREIAAHAAILNNLCRLMESWIDEQTTQRNKEIEILRADIARLGIAGL
;
A
#
# COMPACT_ATOMS: atom_id res chain seq x y z
N MET A 1 -12.60 10.12 1.42
CA MET A 1 -11.31 9.71 2.01
C MET A 1 -10.22 10.54 1.36
N GLY A 2 -9.29 11.10 2.12
CA GLY A 2 -8.18 11.86 1.55
C GLY A 2 -7.19 10.93 0.85
N GLY A 3 -6.68 11.32 -0.32
CA GLY A 3 -5.64 10.59 -1.03
C GLY A 3 -4.31 10.57 -0.28
N LYS A 4 -3.39 9.74 -0.76
CA LYS A 4 -2.06 9.55 -0.17
C LYS A 4 -0.96 9.94 -1.16
N TYR A 5 0.14 10.45 -0.62
CA TYR A 5 1.31 10.85 -1.40
C TYR A 5 2.48 9.95 -1.07
N LEU A 6 3.30 9.67 -2.07
CA LEU A 6 4.53 8.91 -1.92
C LEU A 6 5.66 9.61 -2.68
N GLU A 7 6.74 9.91 -1.98
CA GLU A 7 7.95 10.45 -2.60
C GLU A 7 8.94 9.32 -2.89
N ILE A 8 9.35 9.20 -4.16
CA ILE A 8 10.34 8.24 -4.61
C ILE A 8 11.30 8.96 -5.56
N GLU A 9 12.58 9.01 -5.22
CA GLU A 9 13.66 9.49 -6.11
C GLU A 9 13.37 10.85 -6.77
N GLY A 10 12.78 11.79 -6.04
CA GLY A 10 12.43 13.12 -6.53
C GLY A 10 11.12 13.20 -7.34
N MET A 11 10.38 12.09 -7.45
CA MET A 11 9.02 12.04 -7.98
C MET A 11 8.02 11.94 -6.83
N THR A 12 6.94 12.72 -6.90
CA THR A 12 5.80 12.61 -6.00
C THR A 12 4.65 11.92 -6.72
N LEU A 13 4.26 10.75 -6.22
CA LEU A 13 3.08 10.01 -6.67
C LEU A 13 1.90 10.31 -5.77
N HIS A 14 0.72 10.46 -6.35
CA HIS A 14 -0.53 10.67 -5.62
C HIS A 14 -1.52 9.54 -5.94
N PHE A 15 -2.08 8.93 -4.90
CA PHE A 15 -3.06 7.85 -4.98
C PHE A 15 -4.38 8.33 -4.37
N SER A 16 -5.44 8.38 -5.17
CA SER A 16 -6.74 8.88 -4.74
C SER A 16 -7.55 7.82 -3.97
N SER A 17 -7.23 6.55 -4.19
CA SER A 17 -7.87 5.40 -3.56
C SER A 17 -6.87 4.26 -3.30
N MET A 18 -7.27 3.28 -2.49
CA MET A 18 -6.50 2.04 -2.33
C MET A 18 -6.46 1.21 -3.62
N ASP A 19 -7.50 1.29 -4.46
CA ASP A 19 -7.53 0.59 -5.74
C ASP A 19 -6.46 1.16 -6.69
N ASP A 20 -6.28 2.48 -6.73
CA ASP A 20 -5.20 3.12 -7.52
C ASP A 20 -3.81 2.65 -7.05
N LEU A 21 -3.63 2.52 -5.73
CA LEU A 21 -2.39 2.03 -5.14
C LEU A 21 -2.17 0.55 -5.46
N GLN A 22 -3.22 -0.28 -5.40
CA GLN A 22 -3.16 -1.69 -5.75
C GLN A 22 -2.76 -1.88 -7.22
N VAL A 23 -3.35 -1.10 -8.13
CA VAL A 23 -2.98 -1.14 -9.56
C VAL A 23 -1.49 -0.82 -9.75
N ALA A 24 -0.95 0.16 -9.02
CA ALA A 24 0.47 0.49 -9.09
C ALA A 24 1.38 -0.62 -8.50
N ILE A 25 0.94 -1.30 -7.44
CA ILE A 25 1.62 -2.46 -6.87
C ILE A 25 1.64 -3.61 -7.89
N ASP A 26 0.49 -3.93 -8.47
CA ASP A 26 0.32 -5.01 -9.45
C ASP A 26 1.19 -4.76 -10.69
N GLU A 27 1.24 -3.53 -11.18
CA GLU A 27 2.13 -3.13 -12.28
C GLU A 27 3.60 -3.38 -11.91
N LYS A 28 4.05 -3.02 -10.70
CA LYS A 28 5.43 -3.26 -10.28
C LYS A 28 5.75 -4.75 -10.13
N CYS A 29 4.82 -5.55 -9.62
CA CYS A 29 4.93 -7.00 -9.59
C CYS A 29 5.04 -7.59 -10.99
N PHE A 30 4.20 -7.14 -11.93
CA PHE A 30 4.23 -7.57 -13.32
C PHE A 30 5.58 -7.26 -13.98
N GLN A 31 6.12 -6.05 -13.79
CA GLN A 31 7.44 -5.68 -14.32
C GLN A 31 8.56 -6.56 -13.75
N LEU A 32 8.54 -6.86 -12.45
CA LEU A 32 9.54 -7.74 -11.82
C LEU A 32 9.50 -9.16 -12.40
N VAL A 33 8.30 -9.74 -12.53
CA VAL A 33 8.11 -11.07 -13.14
C VAL A 33 8.58 -11.07 -14.59
N LYS A 34 8.29 -10.01 -15.35
CA LYS A 34 8.75 -9.86 -16.72
C LYS A 34 10.28 -9.84 -16.81
N ILE A 35 10.95 -9.06 -15.97
CA ILE A 35 12.42 -9.01 -15.93
C ILE A 35 13.00 -10.39 -15.58
N GLU A 36 12.45 -11.05 -14.57
CA GLU A 36 12.89 -12.39 -14.14
C GLU A 36 12.76 -13.41 -15.28
N THR A 37 11.60 -13.46 -15.93
CA THR A 37 11.28 -14.47 -16.94
C THR A 37 11.91 -14.23 -18.31
N GLU A 38 12.01 -12.97 -18.75
CA GLU A 38 12.47 -12.64 -20.11
C GLU A 38 13.95 -12.32 -20.18
N ARG A 39 14.57 -11.85 -19.09
CA ARG A 39 15.95 -11.33 -19.11
C ARG A 39 16.85 -12.07 -18.14
N LEU A 40 16.45 -12.18 -16.88
CA LEU A 40 17.29 -12.82 -15.86
C LEU A 40 17.50 -14.32 -16.15
N ALA A 41 16.48 -14.99 -16.68
CA ALA A 41 16.57 -16.38 -17.13
C ALA A 41 17.61 -16.61 -18.25
N HIS A 42 17.95 -15.58 -19.02
CA HIS A 42 18.87 -15.66 -20.17
C HIS A 42 20.22 -14.97 -19.94
N ALA A 43 20.32 -14.08 -18.95
CA ALA A 43 21.51 -13.30 -18.63
C ALA A 43 21.59 -13.04 -17.12
N SER A 44 21.80 -14.10 -16.34
CA SER A 44 21.76 -14.06 -14.87
C SER A 44 22.94 -13.33 -14.23
N ASP A 45 24.01 -13.09 -14.98
CA ASP A 45 25.20 -12.33 -14.58
C ASP A 45 25.16 -10.85 -15.02
N ASP A 46 24.10 -10.43 -15.71
CA ASP A 46 23.94 -9.04 -16.14
C ASP A 46 23.62 -8.11 -14.96
N ILE A 47 24.64 -7.36 -14.53
CA ILE A 47 24.56 -6.38 -13.44
C ILE A 47 23.50 -5.30 -13.72
N ALA A 48 23.26 -4.93 -14.97
CA ALA A 48 22.24 -3.93 -15.31
C ALA A 48 20.83 -4.46 -14.99
N VAL A 49 20.56 -5.74 -15.29
CA VAL A 49 19.30 -6.41 -14.96
C VAL A 49 19.10 -6.43 -13.44
N TRP A 50 20.13 -6.77 -12.66
CA TRP A 50 20.04 -6.77 -11.20
C TRP A 50 19.79 -5.38 -10.60
N ARG A 51 20.41 -4.33 -11.16
CA ARG A 51 20.14 -2.94 -10.74
C ARG A 51 18.71 -2.53 -11.02
N GLU A 52 18.16 -2.95 -12.14
CA GLU A 52 16.77 -2.70 -12.51
C GLU A 52 15.81 -3.41 -11.54
N ILE A 53 16.04 -4.70 -11.25
CA ILE A 53 15.27 -5.45 -10.23
C ILE A 53 15.32 -4.73 -8.88
N ALA A 54 16.50 -4.30 -8.43
CA ALA A 54 16.65 -3.59 -7.17
C ALA A 54 15.85 -2.29 -7.12
N ALA A 55 15.84 -1.52 -8.21
CA ALA A 55 15.04 -0.30 -8.31
C ALA A 55 13.53 -0.60 -8.25
N HIS A 56 13.05 -1.58 -9.02
CA HIS A 56 11.65 -1.99 -9.00
C HIS A 56 11.21 -2.53 -7.62
N ALA A 57 12.06 -3.32 -6.96
CA ALA A 57 11.80 -3.85 -5.62
C ALA A 57 11.76 -2.75 -4.55
N ALA A 58 12.63 -1.74 -4.65
CA ALA A 58 12.61 -0.60 -3.74
C ALA A 58 11.31 0.21 -3.88
N ILE A 59 10.85 0.44 -5.11
CA ILE A 59 9.56 1.09 -5.38
C ILE A 59 8.41 0.26 -4.80
N LEU A 60 8.39 -1.05 -5.07
CA LEU A 60 7.34 -1.95 -4.57
C LEU A 60 7.25 -1.93 -3.05
N ASN A 61 8.39 -1.98 -2.35
CA ASN A 61 8.42 -1.89 -0.89
C ASN A 61 7.82 -0.57 -0.37
N ASN A 62 8.10 0.55 -1.02
CA ASN A 62 7.52 1.84 -0.66
C ASN A 62 5.99 1.88 -0.88
N LEU A 63 5.51 1.30 -1.98
CA LEU A 63 4.07 1.18 -2.26
C LEU A 63 3.35 0.30 -1.22
N CYS A 64 3.94 -0.85 -0.87
CA CYS A 64 3.38 -1.74 0.16
C CYS A 64 3.31 -1.06 1.53
N ARG A 65 4.35 -0.34 1.95
CA ARG A 65 4.35 0.44 3.20
C ARG A 65 3.27 1.52 3.22
N LEU A 66 3.02 2.16 2.09
CA LEU A 66 1.93 3.13 1.98
C LEU A 66 0.57 2.45 2.17
N MET A 67 0.39 1.26 1.59
CA MET A 67 -0.83 0.48 1.74
C MET A 67 -1.06 0.04 3.18
N GLU A 68 -0.01 -0.46 3.86
CA GLU A 68 -0.05 -0.78 5.29
C GLU A 68 -0.45 0.42 6.14
N SER A 69 0.18 1.58 5.92
CA SER A 69 -0.18 2.82 6.62
C SER A 69 -1.64 3.22 6.42
N TRP A 70 -2.17 3.03 5.21
CA TRP A 70 -3.57 3.34 4.91
C TRP A 70 -4.53 2.40 5.64
N ILE A 71 -4.20 1.10 5.69
CA ILE A 71 -4.99 0.09 6.42
C ILE A 71 -4.98 0.38 7.91
N ASP A 72 -3.83 0.73 8.48
CA ASP A 72 -3.68 1.06 9.90
C ASP A 72 -4.53 2.27 10.30
N GLU A 73 -4.54 3.31 9.45
CA GLU A 73 -5.38 4.50 9.67
C GLU A 73 -6.87 4.18 9.60
N GLN A 74 -7.30 3.41 8.61
CA GLN A 74 -8.71 2.98 8.49
C GLN A 74 -9.13 2.12 9.68
N THR A 75 -8.26 1.20 10.11
CA THR A 75 -8.49 0.34 11.28
C THR A 75 -8.61 1.18 12.54
N THR A 76 -7.70 2.12 12.74
CA THR A 76 -7.73 3.06 13.87
C THR A 76 -9.02 3.88 13.89
N GLN A 77 -9.44 4.39 12.73
CA GLN A 77 -10.67 5.17 12.60
C GLN A 77 -11.91 4.34 12.92
N ARG A 78 -12.01 3.13 12.36
CA ARG A 78 -13.11 2.20 12.64
C ARG A 78 -13.17 1.79 14.11
N ASN A 79 -12.02 1.57 14.75
CA ASN A 79 -11.98 1.25 16.18
C ASN A 79 -12.53 2.39 17.04
N LYS A 80 -12.20 3.65 16.73
CA LYS A 80 -12.78 4.82 17.41
C LYS A 80 -14.29 4.90 17.23
N GLU A 81 -14.80 4.65 16.03
CA GLU A 81 -16.24 4.62 15.75
C GLU A 81 -16.94 3.53 16.55
N ILE A 82 -16.35 2.34 16.65
CA ILE A 82 -16.85 1.24 17.48
C ILE A 82 -16.89 1.63 18.96
N GLU A 83 -15.85 2.29 19.48
CA GLU A 83 -15.82 2.75 20.88
C GLU A 83 -16.95 3.75 21.18
N ILE A 84 -17.19 4.70 20.28
CA ILE A 84 -18.30 5.67 20.39
C ILE A 84 -19.64 4.93 20.40
N LEU A 85 -19.86 4.02 19.45
CA LEU A 85 -21.10 3.25 19.35
C LEU A 85 -21.33 2.37 20.60
N ARG A 86 -20.27 1.78 21.16
CA ARG A 86 -20.36 1.01 22.41
C ARG A 86 -20.80 1.90 23.57
N ALA A 87 -20.28 3.12 23.68
CA ALA A 87 -20.68 4.08 24.69
C ALA A 87 -22.15 4.54 24.52
N ASP A 88 -22.60 4.73 23.28
CA ASP A 88 -23.99 5.10 22.97
C ASP A 88 -24.98 3.99 23.38
N ILE A 89 -24.66 2.74 23.03
CA ILE A 89 -25.47 1.56 23.40
C ILE A 89 -25.59 1.46 24.93
N ALA A 90 -24.47 1.62 25.66
CA ALA A 90 -24.49 1.57 27.11
C ALA A 90 -25.39 2.67 27.72
N ARG A 91 -25.34 3.90 27.16
CA ARG A 91 -26.21 5.01 27.60
C ARG A 91 -27.69 4.74 27.36
N LEU A 92 -28.05 4.18 26.20
CA LEU A 92 -29.43 3.81 25.90
C LEU A 92 -29.95 2.70 26.82
N GLY A 93 -29.11 1.73 27.17
CA GLY A 93 -29.45 0.67 28.12
C GLY A 93 -29.71 1.17 29.54
N ILE A 94 -29.04 2.25 29.97
CA ILE A 94 -29.26 2.89 31.28
C ILE A 94 -30.53 3.75 31.28
N ALA A 95 -30.86 4.41 30.17
CA ALA A 95 -32.06 5.26 30.06
C ALA A 95 -33.38 4.48 29.95
N GLY A 96 -33.32 3.16 29.75
CA GLY A 96 -34.49 2.26 29.67
C GLY A 96 -34.85 1.52 30.97
N LEU A 97 -34.13 1.77 32.07
CA LEU A 97 -34.40 1.27 33.43
C LEU A 97 -34.86 2.43 34.33
#